data_AF-A0A520FKM4-F1
#
_entry.id   AF-A0A520FKM4-F1
#
_cell.length_a   1.000
_cell.length_b   1.000
_cell.length_c   1.000
_cell.angle_alpha   90.00
_cell.angle_beta   90.00
_cell.angle_gamma   90.00
#
_symmetry.space_group_name_H-M   'P 1'
#
loop_
_entity.id
_entity.type
_entity.pdbx_description
1 polymer ?
#
loop_
_entity_poly.entity_id
_entity_poly.type
_entity_poly.pdbx_seq_one_letter_code
_entity_poly.pdbx_strand_id
1 'polypeptide(L)'
;CEKIFGPTRDWECYCGKYKRVRFKGIICERCGVEVTRAKVRRERMGHIELAAPVTHIWYFKGVPSRLGYLLDLAPKDLEKIIYFAAYVITTVDDELRHNELSTLEAEMEVEKKAVADQRDADLEARAQKLEADIAELEAEGAKSDVRRKVKDGGEREMRQLRDRAQRELDRLDEIWTTFTKLSVKQLIVDELLYRELVDRYGEYFTGAMGAESIQKLMETFDIDAEAENLRETIRSGKGQKKLRALKRLKVVAAFQTNRNSPMGMVLNAVPVIPPELRPMVQLDGGRFATSDLNDLYRRVINRNNRLKRLIDLGAPEIIVNNEKRMLQESVDALFDNGRRGRPVTGPGNRPL
;
A
#
# COMPACT_ATOMS: atom_id res chain seq x y z
N CYS A 1 17.25 24.65 -10.55
CA CYS A 1 16.30 25.73 -10.89
C CYS A 1 16.71 27.00 -10.16
N GLU A 2 17.12 28.06 -10.87
CA GLU A 2 17.51 29.33 -10.23
C GLU A 2 16.32 30.08 -9.63
N LYS A 3 15.12 29.91 -10.19
CA LYS A 3 13.90 30.56 -9.69
C LYS A 3 13.59 30.17 -8.24
N ILE A 4 13.85 28.92 -7.87
CA ILE A 4 13.55 28.38 -6.53
C ILE A 4 14.74 28.60 -5.60
N PHE A 5 15.93 28.15 -6.02
CA PHE A 5 17.10 28.08 -5.14
C PHE A 5 17.91 29.38 -5.10
N GLY A 6 17.68 30.31 -6.02
CA GLY A 6 18.46 31.55 -6.17
C GLY A 6 19.44 31.50 -7.34
N PRO A 7 20.09 32.64 -7.66
CA PRO A 7 20.91 32.82 -8.86
C PRO A 7 22.25 32.08 -8.77
N THR A 8 22.76 31.52 -9.88
CA THR A 8 24.06 30.83 -9.89
C THR A 8 25.25 31.79 -9.78
N ARG A 9 25.08 33.03 -10.26
CA ARG A 9 26.07 34.10 -10.15
C ARG A 9 25.52 35.25 -9.32
N ASP A 10 26.41 35.92 -8.59
CA ASP A 10 26.03 37.06 -7.75
C ASP A 10 25.35 38.16 -8.59
N TRP A 11 24.17 38.58 -8.16
CA TRP A 11 23.42 39.69 -8.75
C TRP A 11 23.06 39.51 -10.24
N GLU A 12 22.90 38.27 -10.70
CA GLU A 12 22.53 37.95 -12.08
C GLU A 12 21.31 37.02 -12.12
N CYS A 13 20.25 37.42 -12.82
CA CYS A 13 19.10 36.55 -13.05
C CYS A 13 19.33 35.60 -14.25
N TYR A 14 18.63 34.47 -14.28
CA TYR A 14 18.76 33.44 -15.34
C TYR A 14 18.71 33.98 -16.78
N CYS A 15 17.75 34.87 -17.09
CA CYS A 15 17.57 35.41 -18.44
C CYS A 15 18.55 36.55 -18.78
N GLY A 16 19.35 37.03 -17.81
CA GLY A 16 20.28 38.13 -17.99
C GLY A 16 19.66 39.53 -18.12
N LYS A 17 18.34 39.72 -17.99
CA LYS A 17 17.67 41.05 -17.98
C LYS A 17 18.21 41.94 -16.87
N TYR A 18 18.27 41.40 -15.66
CA TYR A 18 18.84 42.08 -14.50
C TYR A 18 20.22 41.51 -14.19
N LYS A 19 21.23 42.38 -14.29
CA LYS A 19 22.62 42.13 -13.90
C LYS A 19 23.12 43.32 -13.10
N ARG A 20 24.01 43.08 -12.13
CA ARG A 20 24.64 44.04 -11.21
C ARG A 20 23.82 44.34 -9.94
N VAL A 21 24.54 44.79 -8.91
CA VAL A 21 24.06 45.05 -7.54
C VAL A 21 22.89 46.03 -7.47
N ARG A 22 22.77 46.95 -8.43
CA ARG A 22 21.70 47.97 -8.45
C ARG A 22 20.29 47.41 -8.48
N PHE A 23 20.12 46.17 -8.93
CA PHE A 23 18.83 45.48 -8.99
C PHE A 23 18.60 44.52 -7.82
N LYS A 24 19.33 44.69 -6.71
CA LYS A 24 19.21 43.88 -5.49
C LYS A 24 17.76 43.78 -5.03
N GLY A 25 17.30 42.56 -4.79
CA GLY A 25 15.96 42.27 -4.26
C GLY A 25 14.84 42.31 -5.30
N ILE A 26 15.13 42.66 -6.56
CA ILE A 26 14.13 42.62 -7.64
C ILE A 26 13.93 41.17 -8.08
N ILE A 27 12.68 40.75 -8.19
CA ILE A 27 12.29 39.48 -8.81
C ILE A 27 12.09 39.74 -10.30
N CYS A 28 12.83 39.01 -11.13
CA CYS A 28 12.76 39.20 -12.57
C CYS A 28 11.40 38.75 -13.13
N GLU A 29 10.67 39.63 -13.83
CA GLU A 29 9.38 39.30 -14.47
C GLU A 29 9.46 38.17 -15.50
N ARG A 30 10.61 38.00 -16.17
CA ARG A 30 10.78 36.99 -17.22
C ARG A 30 11.11 35.60 -16.70
N CYS A 31 12.07 35.50 -15.77
CA CYS A 31 12.53 34.20 -15.26
C CYS A 31 12.10 33.91 -13.82
N GLY A 32 11.52 34.87 -13.11
CA GLY A 32 11.11 34.76 -11.70
C GLY A 32 12.27 34.66 -10.71
N VAL A 33 13.52 34.83 -11.15
CA VAL A 33 14.71 34.73 -10.30
C VAL A 33 14.88 36.04 -9.53
N GLU A 34 15.02 35.93 -8.22
CA GLU A 34 15.40 37.03 -7.34
C GLU A 34 16.88 37.36 -7.50
N VAL A 35 17.19 38.64 -7.73
CA VAL A 35 18.56 39.12 -7.87
C VAL A 35 19.19 39.33 -6.49
N THR A 36 19.92 38.33 -6.04
CA THR A 36 20.63 38.31 -4.74
C THR A 36 22.02 37.65 -4.88
N ARG A 37 22.73 37.44 -3.77
CA ARG A 37 24.00 36.70 -3.77
C ARG A 37 23.75 35.20 -3.98
N ALA A 38 24.65 34.53 -4.69
CA ALA A 38 24.57 33.09 -4.94
C ALA A 38 24.58 32.26 -3.65
N LYS A 39 25.13 32.80 -2.55
CA LYS A 39 25.16 32.18 -1.22
C LYS A 39 23.79 31.65 -0.74
N VAL A 40 22.68 32.26 -1.15
CA VAL A 40 21.34 31.78 -0.79
C VAL A 40 21.05 30.36 -1.29
N ARG A 41 21.79 29.88 -2.32
CA ARG A 41 21.69 28.51 -2.86
C ARG A 41 22.21 27.41 -1.93
N ARG A 42 22.82 27.80 -0.80
CA ARG A 42 23.19 26.90 0.29
C ARG A 42 22.13 26.79 1.38
N GLU A 43 21.22 27.76 1.44
CA GLU A 43 20.26 27.93 2.54
C GLU A 43 18.82 27.68 2.11
N ARG A 44 18.46 28.01 0.85
CA ARG A 44 17.10 27.84 0.33
C ARG A 44 16.80 26.38 0.02
N MET A 45 15.84 25.80 0.75
CA MET A 45 15.28 24.48 0.44
C MET A 45 14.20 24.57 -0.65
N GLY A 46 14.05 23.49 -1.41
CA GLY A 46 12.89 23.26 -2.25
C GLY A 46 11.98 22.20 -1.63
N HIS A 47 10.91 21.85 -2.31
CA HIS A 47 10.11 20.68 -1.97
C HIS A 47 9.53 20.05 -3.24
N ILE A 48 9.10 18.79 -3.14
CA ILE A 48 8.39 18.04 -4.16
C ILE A 48 7.03 17.68 -3.57
N GLU A 49 5.95 18.19 -4.16
CA GLU A 49 4.59 17.76 -3.84
C GLU A 49 4.33 16.38 -4.45
N LEU A 50 4.05 15.41 -3.60
CA LEU A 50 3.80 14.03 -4.01
C LEU A 50 2.35 13.87 -4.48
N ALA A 51 2.16 13.04 -5.50
CA ALA A 51 0.84 12.69 -6.02
C ALA A 51 0.11 11.65 -5.15
N ALA A 52 0.86 10.93 -4.31
CA ALA A 52 0.33 10.02 -3.31
C ALA A 52 1.14 10.16 -2.01
N PRO A 53 0.51 9.99 -0.84
CA PRO A 53 1.21 9.99 0.44
C PRO A 53 2.27 8.89 0.50
N VAL A 54 3.35 9.15 1.24
CA VAL A 54 4.48 8.22 1.40
C VAL A 54 4.91 8.18 2.86
N THR A 55 5.12 7.01 3.44
CA THR A 55 5.62 6.90 4.82
C THR A 55 7.11 7.21 4.89
N HIS A 56 7.57 7.84 5.97
CA HIS A 56 9.00 8.05 6.18
C HIS A 56 9.64 6.79 6.78
N ILE A 57 10.64 6.24 6.07
CA ILE A 57 11.24 4.92 6.35
C ILE A 57 11.75 4.74 7.79
N TRP A 58 12.30 5.78 8.43
CA TRP A 58 12.77 5.70 9.82
C TRP A 58 11.69 5.34 10.83
N TYR A 59 10.44 5.78 10.64
CA TYR A 59 9.35 5.46 11.57
C TYR A 59 8.75 4.07 11.31
N PHE A 60 8.93 3.55 10.11
CA PHE A 60 8.47 2.23 9.69
C PHE A 60 9.53 1.13 9.95
N LYS A 61 10.72 1.21 9.34
CA LYS A 61 11.85 0.25 9.48
C LYS A 61 12.80 0.56 10.63
N GLY A 62 12.56 1.62 11.41
CA GLY A 62 13.23 1.80 12.70
C GLY A 62 12.95 0.59 13.61
N VAL A 63 13.94 0.14 14.38
CA VAL A 63 13.74 -0.94 15.35
C VAL A 63 13.79 -0.33 16.76
N PRO A 64 12.68 -0.32 17.52
CA PRO A 64 11.34 -0.79 17.16
C PRO A 64 10.57 0.18 16.23
N SER A 65 9.64 -0.36 15.45
CA SER A 65 8.80 0.42 14.51
C SER A 65 7.89 1.36 15.29
N ARG A 66 7.98 2.67 15.02
CA ARG A 66 7.16 3.68 15.71
C ARG A 66 5.71 3.62 15.23
N LEU A 67 5.52 3.48 13.92
CA LEU A 67 4.20 3.26 13.32
C LEU A 67 3.56 1.96 13.82
N GLY A 68 4.33 0.86 13.88
CA GLY A 68 3.83 -0.41 14.40
C GLY A 68 3.36 -0.32 15.86
N TYR A 69 4.09 0.40 16.71
CA TYR A 69 3.67 0.58 18.11
C TYR A 69 2.50 1.54 18.28
N LEU A 70 2.40 2.58 17.46
CA LEU A 70 1.29 3.52 17.47
C LEU A 70 -0.02 2.81 17.07
N LEU A 71 -0.03 2.12 15.93
CA LEU A 71 -1.22 1.49 15.36
C LEU A 71 -1.49 0.07 15.88
N ASP A 72 -0.60 -0.48 16.70
CA ASP A 72 -0.57 -1.88 17.15
C ASP A 72 -0.42 -2.94 16.04
N LEU A 73 0.14 -2.53 14.90
CA LEU A 73 0.37 -3.41 13.75
C LEU A 73 1.74 -4.07 13.83
N ALA A 74 1.80 -5.35 13.45
CA ALA A 74 3.07 -6.04 13.32
C ALA A 74 3.91 -5.43 12.18
N PRO A 75 5.25 -5.32 12.32
CA PRO A 75 6.09 -4.71 11.28
C PRO A 75 5.99 -5.40 9.91
N LYS A 76 5.76 -6.71 9.88
CA LYS A 76 5.58 -7.48 8.64
C LYS A 76 4.24 -7.14 7.95
N ASP A 77 3.20 -6.91 8.73
CA ASP A 77 1.88 -6.56 8.20
C ASP A 77 1.90 -5.12 7.70
N LEU A 78 2.50 -4.20 8.45
CA LEU A 78 2.71 -2.83 8.02
C LEU A 78 3.53 -2.74 6.72
N GLU A 79 4.50 -3.64 6.54
CA GLU A 79 5.23 -3.76 5.27
C GLU A 79 4.31 -4.17 4.11
N LYS A 80 3.40 -5.12 4.31
CA LYS A 80 2.45 -5.51 3.26
C LYS A 80 1.52 -4.36 2.89
N ILE A 81 1.07 -3.56 3.86
CA ILE A 81 0.20 -2.40 3.61
C ILE A 81 0.94 -1.34 2.80
N ILE A 82 2.08 -0.85 3.31
CA ILE A 82 2.81 0.30 2.74
C ILE A 82 3.27 0.03 1.30
N TYR A 83 3.67 -1.21 0.99
CA TYR A 83 4.14 -1.59 -0.34
C TYR A 83 3.08 -2.30 -1.19
N PHE A 84 1.78 -2.03 -0.96
CA PHE A 84 0.67 -2.44 -1.82
C PHE A 84 0.58 -3.96 -2.05
N ALA A 85 0.85 -4.75 -1.01
CA ALA A 85 0.72 -6.21 -1.03
C ALA A 85 -0.49 -6.72 -0.22
N ALA A 86 -1.13 -5.88 0.59
CA ALA A 86 -2.37 -6.20 1.30
C ALA A 86 -3.21 -4.95 1.53
N TYR A 87 -4.53 -5.11 1.55
CA TYR A 87 -5.48 -4.08 1.95
C TYR A 87 -5.57 -4.02 3.48
N VAL A 88 -5.86 -2.85 4.02
CA VAL A 88 -6.23 -2.67 5.44
C VAL A 88 -7.56 -1.96 5.53
N ILE A 89 -8.39 -2.40 6.47
CA ILE A 89 -9.68 -1.79 6.76
C ILE A 89 -9.47 -0.51 7.58
N THR A 90 -9.96 0.60 7.06
CA THR A 90 -9.83 1.94 7.68
C THR A 90 -11.03 2.31 8.53
N THR A 91 -12.24 1.96 8.10
CA THR A 91 -13.49 2.21 8.83
C THR A 91 -14.45 1.04 8.61
N VAL A 92 -15.31 0.80 9.59
CA VAL A 92 -16.42 -0.16 9.54
C VAL A 92 -17.61 0.53 10.18
N ASP A 93 -18.77 0.46 9.53
CA ASP A 93 -20.04 0.93 10.09
C ASP A 93 -20.72 -0.23 10.82
N ASP A 94 -20.52 -0.29 12.14
CA ASP A 94 -21.06 -1.36 12.97
C ASP A 94 -22.60 -1.27 13.11
N GLU A 95 -23.17 -0.06 13.06
CA GLU A 95 -24.61 0.15 13.20
C GLU A 95 -25.36 -0.31 11.96
N LEU A 96 -24.92 0.16 10.78
CA LEU A 96 -25.49 -0.25 9.51
C LEU A 96 -25.35 -1.75 9.29
N ARG A 97 -24.17 -2.32 9.60
CA ARG A 97 -23.94 -3.75 9.51
C ARG A 97 -24.85 -4.55 10.43
N HIS A 98 -25.11 -4.08 11.66
CA HIS A 98 -25.97 -4.79 12.60
C HIS A 98 -27.43 -4.82 12.15
N ASN A 99 -27.93 -3.70 11.64
CA ASN A 99 -29.32 -3.57 11.20
C ASN A 99 -29.63 -4.46 9.99
N GLU A 100 -28.73 -4.52 9.02
CA GLU A 100 -28.93 -5.28 7.78
C GLU A 100 -28.41 -6.74 7.86
N LEU A 101 -27.80 -7.13 8.98
CA LEU A 101 -27.15 -8.45 9.11
C LEU A 101 -28.08 -9.61 8.78
N SER A 102 -29.34 -9.53 9.21
CA SER A 102 -30.33 -10.59 9.00
C SER A 102 -30.71 -10.76 7.52
N THR A 103 -30.81 -9.64 6.79
CA THR A 103 -31.09 -9.64 5.34
C THR A 103 -29.91 -10.25 4.58
N LEU A 104 -28.70 -9.79 4.88
CA LEU A 104 -27.47 -10.27 4.24
C LEU A 104 -27.20 -11.75 4.51
N GLU A 105 -27.50 -12.22 5.73
CA GLU A 105 -27.38 -13.63 6.09
C GLU A 105 -28.35 -14.50 5.27
N ALA A 106 -29.59 -14.05 5.10
CA ALA A 106 -30.58 -14.77 4.30
C ALA A 106 -30.17 -14.82 2.81
N GLU A 107 -29.67 -13.72 2.25
CA GLU A 107 -29.16 -13.68 0.87
C GLU A 107 -27.98 -14.64 0.66
N MET A 108 -27.02 -14.63 1.58
CA MET A 108 -25.86 -15.52 1.55
C MET A 108 -26.26 -17.00 1.63
N GLU A 109 -27.22 -17.35 2.48
CA GLU A 109 -27.71 -18.73 2.59
C GLU A 109 -28.49 -19.18 1.35
N VAL A 110 -29.23 -18.28 0.70
CA VAL A 110 -29.89 -18.58 -0.58
C VAL A 110 -28.86 -18.83 -1.69
N GLU A 111 -27.80 -18.04 -1.76
CA GLU A 111 -26.72 -18.22 -2.73
C GLU A 111 -25.98 -19.55 -2.52
N LYS A 112 -25.62 -19.88 -1.26
CA LYS A 112 -25.02 -21.19 -0.93
C LYS A 112 -25.92 -22.35 -1.31
N LYS A 113 -27.23 -22.24 -1.06
CA LYS A 113 -28.21 -23.26 -1.48
C LYS A 113 -28.25 -23.39 -2.99
N ALA A 114 -28.26 -22.30 -3.74
CA ALA A 114 -28.24 -22.35 -5.21
C ALA A 114 -26.99 -23.07 -5.74
N VAL A 115 -25.81 -22.83 -5.16
CA VAL A 115 -24.57 -23.55 -5.51
C VAL A 115 -24.67 -25.04 -5.14
N ALA A 116 -25.26 -25.37 -3.99
CA ALA A 116 -25.46 -26.76 -3.58
C ALA A 116 -26.46 -27.50 -4.47
N ASP A 117 -27.57 -26.86 -4.85
CA ASP A 117 -28.59 -27.42 -5.73
C ASP A 117 -28.02 -27.64 -7.15
N GLN A 118 -27.24 -26.67 -7.66
CA GLN A 118 -26.56 -26.82 -8.95
C GLN A 118 -25.55 -27.98 -8.93
N ARG A 119 -24.78 -28.12 -7.84
CA ARG A 119 -23.86 -29.25 -7.66
C ARG A 119 -24.62 -30.58 -7.71
N ASP A 120 -25.74 -30.68 -7.00
CA ASP A 120 -26.50 -31.92 -6.92
C ASP A 120 -27.13 -32.28 -8.27
N ALA A 121 -27.64 -31.28 -9.00
CA ALA A 121 -28.12 -31.46 -10.38
C ALA A 121 -27.00 -31.92 -11.35
N ASP A 122 -25.82 -31.31 -11.28
CA ASP A 122 -24.67 -31.70 -12.12
C ASP A 122 -24.16 -33.11 -11.81
N LEU A 123 -24.14 -33.48 -10.52
CA LEU A 123 -23.75 -34.83 -10.08
C LEU A 123 -24.78 -35.87 -10.51
N GLU A 124 -26.07 -35.57 -10.39
CA GLU A 124 -27.15 -36.46 -10.82
C GLU A 124 -27.12 -36.67 -12.34
N ALA A 125 -27.01 -35.59 -13.12
CA ALA A 125 -26.90 -35.68 -14.58
C ALA A 125 -25.66 -36.48 -15.01
N ARG A 126 -24.52 -36.30 -14.32
CA ARG A 126 -23.31 -37.07 -14.63
C ARG A 126 -23.44 -38.54 -14.24
N ALA A 127 -24.09 -38.83 -13.12
CA ALA A 127 -24.35 -40.19 -12.65
C ALA A 127 -25.27 -40.94 -13.64
N GLN A 128 -26.38 -40.32 -14.06
CA GLN A 128 -27.28 -40.89 -15.07
C GLN A 128 -26.56 -41.17 -16.39
N LYS A 129 -25.69 -40.25 -16.84
CA LYS A 129 -24.87 -40.46 -18.03
C LYS A 129 -23.88 -41.62 -17.85
N LEU A 130 -23.22 -41.71 -16.69
CA LEU A 130 -22.29 -42.80 -16.41
C LEU A 130 -22.98 -44.17 -16.40
N GLU A 131 -24.19 -44.25 -15.83
CA GLU A 131 -25.00 -45.48 -15.86
C GLU A 131 -25.41 -45.85 -17.29
N ALA A 132 -25.81 -44.87 -18.11
CA ALA A 132 -26.12 -45.08 -19.52
C ALA A 132 -24.89 -45.56 -20.32
N ASP A 133 -23.73 -44.92 -20.13
CA ASP A 133 -22.48 -45.29 -20.79
C ASP A 133 -22.06 -46.73 -20.40
N ILE A 134 -22.25 -47.13 -19.14
CA ILE A 134 -21.97 -48.50 -18.68
C ILE A 134 -22.95 -49.50 -19.28
N ALA A 135 -24.24 -49.16 -19.33
CA ALA A 135 -25.27 -50.03 -19.90
C ALA A 135 -25.06 -50.27 -21.41
N GLU A 136 -24.64 -49.23 -22.15
CA GLU A 136 -24.30 -49.35 -23.58
C GLU A 136 -23.08 -50.26 -23.79
N LEU A 137 -22.02 -50.09 -22.98
CA LEU A 137 -20.83 -50.96 -23.02
C LEU A 137 -21.13 -52.41 -22.60
N GLU A 138 -22.13 -52.63 -21.75
CA GLU A 138 -22.63 -53.97 -21.41
C GLU A 138 -23.37 -54.61 -22.58
N ALA A 139 -24.22 -53.85 -23.28
CA ALA A 139 -24.92 -54.30 -24.47
C ALA A 139 -23.96 -54.65 -25.63
N GLU A 140 -22.87 -53.90 -25.78
CA GLU A 140 -21.81 -54.16 -26.76
C GLU A 140 -20.90 -55.35 -26.39
N GLY A 141 -21.04 -55.94 -25.20
CA GLY A 141 -20.24 -57.08 -24.76
C GLY A 141 -18.80 -56.72 -24.38
N ALA A 142 -18.55 -55.47 -23.94
CA ALA A 142 -17.21 -55.01 -23.58
C ALA A 142 -16.62 -55.80 -22.38
N LYS A 143 -15.28 -56.00 -22.41
CA LYS A 143 -14.54 -56.65 -21.33
C LYS A 143 -14.71 -55.92 -19.99
N SER A 144 -14.69 -56.65 -18.88
CA SER A 144 -14.82 -56.11 -17.53
C SER A 144 -13.80 -54.99 -17.22
N ASP A 145 -12.57 -55.10 -17.72
CA ASP A 145 -11.53 -54.09 -17.55
C ASP A 145 -11.87 -52.75 -18.23
N VAL A 146 -12.59 -52.79 -19.36
CA VAL A 146 -13.01 -51.58 -20.09
C VAL A 146 -14.10 -50.87 -19.31
N ARG A 147 -15.11 -51.61 -18.83
CA ARG A 147 -16.19 -51.08 -17.97
C ARG A 147 -15.64 -50.47 -16.67
N ARG A 148 -14.66 -51.13 -16.03
CA ARG A 148 -14.00 -50.61 -14.83
C ARG A 148 -13.30 -49.29 -15.09
N LYS A 149 -12.55 -49.16 -16.20
CA LYS A 149 -11.89 -47.90 -16.56
C LYS A 149 -12.86 -46.75 -16.81
N VAL A 150 -14.00 -47.02 -17.45
CA VAL A 150 -15.04 -46.01 -17.70
C VAL A 150 -15.71 -45.59 -16.39
N LYS A 151 -16.02 -46.56 -15.52
CA LYS A 151 -16.52 -46.29 -14.17
C LYS A 151 -15.55 -45.43 -13.34
N ASP A 152 -14.28 -45.82 -13.28
CA ASP A 152 -13.24 -45.07 -12.56
C ASP A 152 -13.06 -43.65 -13.14
N GLY A 153 -13.23 -43.48 -14.45
CA GLY A 153 -13.23 -42.18 -15.13
C GLY A 153 -14.41 -41.30 -14.73
N GLY A 154 -15.63 -41.85 -14.75
CA GLY A 154 -16.83 -41.14 -14.32
C GLY A 154 -16.81 -40.77 -12.85
N GLU A 155 -16.35 -41.66 -11.97
CA GLU A 155 -16.16 -41.36 -10.54
C GLU A 155 -15.13 -40.23 -10.34
N ARG A 156 -14.05 -40.20 -11.14
CA ARG A 156 -13.06 -39.11 -11.11
C ARG A 156 -13.67 -37.78 -11.54
N GLU A 157 -14.50 -37.76 -12.58
CA GLU A 157 -15.19 -36.55 -13.04
C GLU A 157 -16.22 -36.06 -12.00
N MET A 158 -17.02 -36.96 -11.42
CA MET A 158 -17.94 -36.60 -10.33
C MET A 158 -17.19 -36.05 -9.12
N ARG A 159 -16.02 -36.61 -8.78
CA ARG A 159 -15.16 -36.06 -7.73
C ARG A 159 -14.67 -34.65 -8.08
N GLN A 160 -14.25 -34.41 -9.32
CA GLN A 160 -13.82 -33.06 -9.76
C GLN A 160 -14.96 -32.05 -9.70
N LEU A 161 -16.19 -32.44 -10.05
CA LEU A 161 -17.39 -31.59 -9.92
C LEU A 161 -17.67 -31.24 -8.46
N ARG A 162 -17.64 -32.25 -7.57
CA ARG A 162 -17.83 -32.04 -6.13
C ARG A 162 -16.74 -31.12 -5.56
N ASP A 163 -15.48 -31.37 -5.89
CA ASP A 163 -14.36 -30.56 -5.42
C ASP A 163 -14.43 -29.10 -5.94
N ARG A 164 -15.00 -28.88 -7.14
CA ARG A 164 -15.22 -27.52 -7.67
C ARG A 164 -16.29 -26.78 -6.88
N ALA A 165 -17.46 -27.39 -6.69
CA ALA A 165 -18.54 -26.79 -5.92
C ALA A 165 -18.16 -26.56 -4.45
N GLN A 166 -17.39 -27.48 -3.86
CA GLN A 166 -16.92 -27.32 -2.49
C GLN A 166 -15.99 -26.10 -2.35
N ARG A 167 -15.08 -25.87 -3.30
CA ARG A 167 -14.23 -24.66 -3.28
C ARG A 167 -15.03 -23.37 -3.39
N GLU A 168 -16.13 -23.40 -4.12
CA GLU A 168 -17.04 -22.24 -4.26
C GLU A 168 -17.78 -21.99 -2.95
N LEU A 169 -18.34 -23.03 -2.31
CA LEU A 169 -18.95 -22.93 -1.00
C LEU A 169 -17.96 -22.46 0.07
N ASP A 170 -16.75 -23.04 0.12
CA ASP A 170 -15.69 -22.65 1.04
C ASP A 170 -15.31 -21.16 0.86
N ARG A 171 -15.32 -20.66 -0.38
CA ARG A 171 -15.07 -19.24 -0.68
C ARG A 171 -16.20 -18.34 -0.20
N LEU A 172 -17.46 -18.73 -0.40
CA LEU A 172 -18.61 -17.99 0.13
C LEU A 172 -18.59 -17.95 1.67
N ASP A 173 -18.23 -19.06 2.31
CA ASP A 173 -18.04 -19.12 3.75
C ASP A 173 -16.89 -18.22 4.22
N GLU A 174 -15.76 -18.18 3.50
CA GLU A 174 -14.65 -17.28 3.79
C GLU A 174 -15.06 -15.81 3.66
N ILE A 175 -15.79 -15.44 2.60
CA ILE A 175 -16.33 -14.09 2.39
C ILE A 175 -17.23 -13.70 3.57
N TRP A 176 -18.20 -14.54 3.91
CA TRP A 176 -19.15 -14.26 4.98
C TRP A 176 -18.47 -14.16 6.35
N THR A 177 -17.59 -15.10 6.67
CA THR A 177 -16.85 -15.08 7.95
C THR A 177 -15.90 -13.90 8.06
N THR A 178 -15.34 -13.43 6.95
CA THR A 178 -14.48 -12.23 6.92
C THR A 178 -15.30 -10.96 7.13
N PHE A 179 -16.46 -10.84 6.48
CA PHE A 179 -17.36 -9.69 6.62
C PHE A 179 -17.92 -9.55 8.04
N THR A 180 -18.41 -10.66 8.62
CA THR A 180 -18.98 -10.67 9.98
C THR A 180 -17.95 -10.32 11.06
N LYS A 181 -16.70 -10.74 10.90
CA LYS A 181 -15.60 -10.45 11.83
C LYS A 181 -14.79 -9.22 11.46
N LEU A 182 -15.25 -8.43 10.49
CA LEU A 182 -14.50 -7.29 9.96
C LEU A 182 -14.28 -6.24 11.06
N SER A 183 -13.03 -5.84 11.23
CA SER A 183 -12.63 -4.85 12.23
C SER A 183 -11.64 -3.85 11.65
N VAL A 184 -11.62 -2.65 12.22
CA VAL A 184 -10.65 -1.60 11.82
C VAL A 184 -9.22 -2.09 12.08
N LYS A 185 -8.29 -1.78 11.17
CA LYS A 185 -6.89 -2.24 11.14
C LYS A 185 -6.69 -3.72 10.76
N GLN A 186 -7.75 -4.47 10.44
CA GLN A 186 -7.62 -5.82 9.91
C GLN A 186 -7.00 -5.80 8.52
N LEU A 187 -6.09 -6.74 8.26
CA LEU A 187 -5.46 -6.92 6.96
C LEU A 187 -6.18 -7.97 6.14
N ILE A 188 -6.36 -7.70 4.85
CA ILE A 188 -6.84 -8.64 3.85
C ILE A 188 -5.75 -8.76 2.78
N VAL A 189 -5.12 -9.93 2.72
CA VAL A 189 -3.99 -10.19 1.82
C VAL A 189 -4.47 -10.66 0.44
N ASP A 190 -5.57 -11.40 0.40
CA ASP A 190 -6.16 -11.87 -0.85
C ASP A 190 -6.92 -10.74 -1.55
N GLU A 191 -6.44 -10.38 -2.75
CA GLU A 191 -7.04 -9.34 -3.59
C GLU A 191 -8.42 -9.74 -4.11
N LEU A 192 -8.63 -11.02 -4.44
CA LEU A 192 -9.92 -11.51 -4.91
C LEU A 192 -10.96 -11.48 -3.79
N LEU A 193 -10.57 -11.85 -2.57
CA LEU A 193 -11.44 -11.75 -1.39
C LEU A 193 -11.82 -10.30 -1.11
N TYR A 194 -10.85 -9.38 -1.11
CA TYR A 194 -11.13 -7.97 -0.89
C TYR A 194 -12.08 -7.40 -1.95
N ARG A 195 -11.87 -7.76 -3.22
CA ARG A 195 -12.74 -7.33 -4.32
C ARG A 195 -14.18 -7.83 -4.15
N GLU A 196 -14.38 -9.09 -3.80
CA GLU A 196 -15.72 -9.63 -3.52
C GLU A 196 -16.39 -8.93 -2.34
N LEU A 197 -15.62 -8.63 -1.29
CA LEU A 197 -16.13 -7.90 -0.13
C LEU A 197 -16.56 -6.48 -0.50
N VAL A 198 -15.82 -5.79 -1.37
CA VAL A 198 -16.21 -4.46 -1.86
C VAL A 198 -17.40 -4.54 -2.81
N ASP A 199 -17.43 -5.51 -3.72
CA ASP A 199 -18.51 -5.70 -4.69
C ASP A 199 -19.85 -6.03 -4.00
N ARG A 200 -19.82 -6.77 -2.87
CA ARG A 200 -21.02 -7.16 -2.11
C ARG A 200 -21.37 -6.22 -0.96
N TYR A 201 -20.36 -5.77 -0.21
CA TYR A 201 -20.52 -5.08 1.07
C TYR A 201 -19.76 -3.75 1.16
N GLY A 202 -19.40 -3.14 0.03
CA GLY A 202 -18.59 -1.92 -0.02
C GLY A 202 -19.20 -0.70 0.69
N GLU A 203 -20.51 -0.71 0.98
CA GLU A 203 -21.20 0.35 1.72
C GLU A 203 -20.92 0.30 3.24
N TYR A 204 -20.60 -0.88 3.78
CA TYR A 204 -20.47 -1.11 5.23
C TYR A 204 -19.05 -0.84 5.76
N PHE A 205 -18.06 -0.76 4.89
CA PHE A 205 -16.67 -0.57 5.30
C PHE A 205 -15.88 0.19 4.25
N THR A 206 -14.79 0.82 4.66
CA THR A 206 -13.81 1.39 3.73
C THR A 206 -12.45 0.78 3.98
N GLY A 207 -11.86 0.19 2.94
CA GLY A 207 -10.48 -0.29 2.95
C GLY A 207 -9.60 0.50 1.98
N ALA A 208 -8.29 0.47 2.22
CA ALA A 208 -7.31 1.08 1.33
C ALA A 208 -5.94 0.38 1.44
N MET A 209 -5.07 0.64 0.47
CA MET A 209 -3.67 0.19 0.45
C MET A 209 -2.69 1.35 0.64
N GLY A 210 -1.42 1.01 0.89
CA GLY A 210 -0.32 1.95 0.83
C GLY A 210 -0.20 2.84 2.05
N ALA A 211 0.58 3.90 1.92
CA ALA A 211 0.73 4.89 2.98
C ALA A 211 -0.54 5.74 3.21
N GLU A 212 -1.42 5.82 2.21
CA GLU A 212 -2.69 6.55 2.30
C GLU A 212 -3.64 5.91 3.31
N SER A 213 -3.71 4.57 3.37
CA SER A 213 -4.53 3.89 4.37
C SER A 213 -3.97 4.09 5.79
N ILE A 214 -2.65 4.10 5.95
CA ILE A 214 -1.99 4.43 7.22
C ILE A 214 -2.31 5.86 7.64
N GLN A 215 -2.31 6.80 6.69
CA GLN A 215 -2.71 8.17 6.95
C GLN A 215 -4.15 8.26 7.44
N LYS A 216 -5.12 7.63 6.74
CA LYS A 216 -6.53 7.58 7.16
C LYS A 216 -6.70 6.99 8.56
N LEU A 217 -6.01 5.90 8.86
CA LEU A 217 -6.02 5.28 10.19
C LEU A 217 -5.49 6.22 11.28
N MET A 218 -4.56 7.12 10.94
CA MET A 218 -3.98 8.09 11.88
C MET A 218 -4.87 9.33 12.04
N GLU A 219 -5.67 9.68 11.05
CA GLU A 219 -6.67 10.77 11.13
C GLU A 219 -7.79 10.44 12.11
N THR A 220 -8.24 9.18 12.14
CA THR A 220 -9.28 8.70 13.07
C THR A 220 -8.72 8.22 14.41
N PHE A 221 -7.41 8.36 14.66
CA PHE A 221 -6.76 7.79 15.83
C PHE A 221 -6.83 8.72 17.05
N ASP A 222 -7.53 8.29 18.10
CA ASP A 222 -7.53 8.97 19.40
C ASP A 222 -6.31 8.54 20.24
N ILE A 223 -5.37 9.47 20.40
CA ILE A 223 -4.14 9.28 21.19
C ILE A 223 -4.44 9.16 22.69
N ASP A 224 -5.41 9.93 23.19
CA ASP A 224 -5.72 10.00 24.62
C ASP A 224 -6.46 8.74 25.07
N ALA A 225 -7.45 8.29 24.29
CA ALA A 225 -8.16 7.04 24.54
C ALA A 225 -7.21 5.84 24.50
N GLU A 226 -6.33 5.75 23.49
CA GLU A 226 -5.37 4.65 23.41
C GLU A 226 -4.34 4.70 24.55
N ALA A 227 -3.90 5.89 24.97
CA ALA A 227 -3.00 6.03 26.11
C ALA A 227 -3.63 5.48 27.40
N GLU A 228 -4.91 5.75 27.65
CA GLU A 228 -5.61 5.26 28.83
C GLU A 228 -5.82 3.75 28.77
N ASN A 229 -6.27 3.21 27.62
CA ASN A 229 -6.39 1.77 27.38
C ASN A 229 -5.07 1.03 27.66
N LEU A 230 -3.94 1.61 27.24
CA LEU A 230 -2.62 1.06 27.52
C LEU A 230 -2.25 1.14 29.00
N ARG A 231 -2.56 2.22 29.71
CA ARG A 231 -2.33 2.35 31.16
C ARG A 231 -3.13 1.31 31.94
N GLU A 232 -4.39 1.10 31.59
CA GLU A 232 -5.24 0.05 32.18
C GLU A 232 -4.66 -1.34 31.92
N THR A 233 -4.27 -1.62 30.68
CA THR A 233 -3.64 -2.90 30.29
C THR A 233 -2.33 -3.15 31.05
N ILE A 234 -1.57 -2.09 31.39
CA ILE A 234 -0.35 -2.20 32.19
C ILE A 234 -0.65 -2.49 33.66
N ARG A 235 -1.77 -1.94 34.18
CA ARG A 235 -2.22 -2.14 35.56
C ARG A 235 -2.79 -3.55 35.76
N SER A 236 -3.63 -4.03 34.86
CA SER A 236 -4.29 -5.34 34.92
C SER A 236 -3.46 -6.49 34.35
N GLY A 237 -2.65 -6.20 33.32
CA GLY A 237 -1.91 -7.21 32.56
C GLY A 237 -0.68 -7.76 33.29
N LYS A 238 -0.33 -9.00 32.97
CA LYS A 238 0.87 -9.69 33.48
C LYS A 238 1.78 -10.15 32.32
N GLY A 239 3.07 -10.35 32.62
CA GLY A 239 4.04 -10.95 31.70
C GLY A 239 4.29 -10.16 30.40
N GLN A 240 4.29 -10.86 29.27
CA GLN A 240 4.63 -10.29 27.96
C GLN A 240 3.65 -9.21 27.47
N LYS A 241 2.34 -9.35 27.77
CA LYS A 241 1.32 -8.36 27.39
C LYS A 241 1.61 -7.00 28.02
N LYS A 242 1.94 -6.98 29.32
CA LYS A 242 2.36 -5.76 30.03
C LYS A 242 3.62 -5.13 29.44
N LEU A 243 4.61 -5.95 29.08
CA LEU A 243 5.85 -5.46 28.48
C LEU A 243 5.62 -4.81 27.10
N ARG A 244 4.74 -5.40 26.26
CA ARG A 244 4.34 -4.80 24.98
C ARG A 244 3.60 -3.49 25.20
N ALA A 245 2.62 -3.46 26.11
CA ALA A 245 1.85 -2.26 26.42
C ALA A 245 2.76 -1.11 26.93
N LEU A 246 3.74 -1.40 27.79
CA LEU A 246 4.73 -0.41 28.25
C LEU A 246 5.53 0.20 27.09
N LYS A 247 6.00 -0.64 26.16
CA LYS A 247 6.77 -0.17 24.99
C LYS A 247 5.92 0.67 24.04
N ARG A 248 4.65 0.29 23.85
CA ARG A 248 3.67 1.06 23.05
C ARG A 248 3.34 2.40 23.71
N LEU A 249 3.03 2.40 25.02
CA LEU A 249 2.72 3.60 25.77
C LEU A 249 3.85 4.63 25.71
N LYS A 250 5.12 4.19 25.68
CA LYS A 250 6.26 5.11 25.50
C LYS A 250 6.19 5.92 24.20
N VAL A 251 5.68 5.33 23.11
CA VAL A 251 5.52 6.03 21.82
C VAL A 251 4.27 6.92 21.86
N VAL A 252 3.14 6.39 22.32
CA VAL A 252 1.86 7.13 22.39
C VAL A 252 1.98 8.34 23.32
N ALA A 253 2.53 8.17 24.53
CA ALA A 253 2.73 9.24 25.48
C ALA A 253 3.73 10.30 24.98
N ALA A 254 4.70 9.94 24.14
CA ALA A 254 5.61 10.91 23.55
C ALA A 254 4.89 11.86 22.57
N PHE A 255 3.89 11.36 21.82
CA PHE A 255 3.04 12.20 20.99
C PHE A 255 2.10 13.08 21.82
N GLN A 256 1.54 12.53 22.91
CA GLN A 256 0.70 13.26 23.86
C GLN A 256 1.44 14.45 24.49
N THR A 257 2.66 14.23 24.99
CA THR A 257 3.45 15.28 25.67
C THR A 257 3.99 16.34 24.71
N ASN A 258 4.53 15.92 23.57
CA ASN A 258 5.20 16.85 22.65
C ASN A 258 4.22 17.63 21.75
N ARG A 259 2.93 17.28 21.75
CA ARG A 259 1.88 17.88 20.90
C ARG A 259 2.19 17.84 19.39
N ASN A 260 3.13 17.00 18.97
CA ASN A 260 3.40 16.78 17.56
C ASN A 260 2.35 15.81 17.01
N SER A 261 1.76 16.13 15.86
CA SER A 261 0.82 15.21 15.21
C SER A 261 1.57 13.98 14.69
N PRO A 262 1.06 12.76 14.94
CA PRO A 262 1.59 11.55 14.32
C PRO A 262 1.63 11.60 12.79
N MET A 263 0.76 12.40 12.18
CA MET A 263 0.65 12.59 10.73
C MET A 263 1.98 12.96 10.06
N GLY A 264 2.91 13.59 10.77
CA GLY A 264 4.26 13.89 10.26
C GLY A 264 5.10 12.66 9.89
N MET A 265 4.67 11.45 10.24
CA MET A 265 5.29 10.19 9.78
C MET A 265 4.92 9.82 8.34
N VAL A 266 3.84 10.42 7.80
CA VAL A 266 3.42 10.29 6.40
C VAL A 266 3.62 11.64 5.70
N LEU A 267 4.33 11.61 4.59
CA LEU A 267 4.75 12.79 3.84
C LEU A 267 3.87 12.97 2.61
N ASN A 268 3.26 14.14 2.50
CA ASN A 268 2.62 14.61 1.27
C ASN A 268 3.58 15.46 0.42
N ALA A 269 4.66 15.96 1.03
CA ALA A 269 5.73 16.68 0.35
C ALA A 269 7.10 16.27 0.88
N VAL A 270 8.08 16.17 -0.02
CA VAL A 270 9.46 15.82 0.32
C VAL A 270 10.36 17.05 0.16
N PRO A 271 11.11 17.47 1.19
CA PRO A 271 12.02 18.60 1.07
C PRO A 271 13.19 18.26 0.13
N VAL A 272 13.68 19.26 -0.60
CA VAL A 272 14.83 19.16 -1.49
C VAL A 272 15.96 20.00 -0.94
N ILE A 273 17.06 19.34 -0.60
CA ILE A 273 18.25 19.99 -0.04
C ILE A 273 18.83 21.04 -1.02
N PRO A 274 19.38 22.16 -0.52
CA PRO A 274 19.98 23.21 -1.34
C PRO A 274 21.05 22.68 -2.32
N PRO A 275 21.13 23.19 -3.56
CA PRO A 275 22.02 22.66 -4.60
C PRO A 275 23.51 22.66 -4.24
N GLU A 276 23.99 23.61 -3.43
CA GLU A 276 25.39 23.62 -3.01
C GLU A 276 25.77 22.44 -2.10
N LEU A 277 24.79 21.85 -1.40
CA LEU A 277 25.01 20.66 -0.58
C LEU A 277 24.95 19.35 -1.41
N ARG A 278 24.60 19.46 -2.70
CA ARG A 278 24.58 18.35 -3.68
C ARG A 278 25.14 18.80 -5.03
N PRO A 279 26.43 19.21 -5.08
CA PRO A 279 27.00 19.87 -6.23
C PRO A 279 27.06 18.96 -7.46
N MET A 280 27.09 19.61 -8.63
CA MET A 280 27.42 19.00 -9.91
C MET A 280 28.65 19.73 -10.44
N VAL A 281 29.73 18.99 -10.67
CA VAL A 281 31.02 19.53 -11.08
C VAL A 281 31.32 19.04 -12.49
N GLN A 282 31.74 19.96 -13.36
CA GLN A 282 32.22 19.62 -14.69
C GLN A 282 33.67 19.13 -14.60
N LEU A 283 33.96 17.99 -15.21
CA LEU A 283 35.30 17.43 -15.33
C LEU A 283 35.93 17.83 -16.67
N ASP A 284 37.25 17.70 -16.74
CA ASP A 284 37.99 17.84 -18.00
C ASP A 284 37.47 16.83 -19.03
N GLY A 285 37.23 17.30 -20.26
CA GLY A 285 36.60 16.50 -21.31
C GLY A 285 35.06 16.58 -21.35
N GLY A 286 34.44 17.54 -20.66
CA GLY A 286 33.01 17.86 -20.80
C GLY A 286 32.06 16.91 -20.09
N ARG A 287 32.58 15.97 -19.28
CA ARG A 287 31.79 15.08 -18.43
C ARG A 287 31.34 15.81 -17.17
N PHE A 288 30.28 15.31 -16.53
CA PHE A 288 29.79 15.84 -15.26
C PHE A 288 29.88 14.76 -14.18
N ALA A 289 30.37 15.15 -13.00
CA ALA A 289 30.26 14.37 -11.77
C ALA A 289 29.15 14.98 -10.91
N THR A 290 28.24 14.14 -10.44
CA THR A 290 27.09 14.55 -9.62
C THR A 290 27.09 13.82 -8.30
N SER A 291 26.68 14.49 -7.23
CA SER A 291 26.32 13.82 -5.98
C SER A 291 25.21 12.77 -6.22
N ASP A 292 25.32 11.61 -5.56
CA ASP A 292 24.35 10.51 -5.62
C ASP A 292 22.92 10.96 -5.25
N LEU A 293 22.80 11.94 -4.35
CA LEU A 293 21.53 12.57 -3.98
C LEU A 293 20.76 13.11 -5.19
N ASN A 294 21.46 13.65 -6.19
CA ASN A 294 20.80 14.18 -7.40
C ASN A 294 20.10 13.06 -8.17
N ASP A 295 20.66 11.85 -8.20
CA ASP A 295 20.04 10.70 -8.85
C ASP A 295 18.84 10.18 -8.07
N LEU A 296 18.92 10.17 -6.73
CA LEU A 296 17.81 9.79 -5.87
C LEU A 296 16.63 10.78 -5.99
N TYR A 297 16.89 12.09 -5.92
CA TYR A 297 15.87 13.12 -6.16
C TYR A 297 15.26 13.00 -7.57
N ARG A 298 16.11 12.78 -8.59
CA ARG A 298 15.64 12.60 -9.97
C ARG A 298 14.70 11.40 -10.12
N ARG A 299 15.01 10.27 -9.45
CA ARG A 299 14.12 9.10 -9.43
C ARG A 299 12.78 9.44 -8.79
N VAL A 300 12.76 10.08 -7.63
CA VAL A 300 11.51 10.51 -6.96
C VAL A 300 10.67 11.40 -7.88
N ILE A 301 11.29 12.42 -8.50
CA ILE A 301 10.60 13.34 -9.41
C ILE A 301 10.01 12.59 -10.61
N ASN A 302 10.79 11.70 -11.25
CA ASN A 302 10.35 10.97 -12.42
C ASN A 302 9.18 10.02 -12.10
N ARG A 303 9.23 9.32 -10.97
CA ARG A 303 8.15 8.44 -10.49
C ARG A 303 6.90 9.24 -10.15
N ASN A 304 7.06 10.36 -9.43
CA ASN A 304 5.95 11.23 -9.08
C ASN A 304 5.25 11.81 -10.31
N ASN A 305 6.00 12.31 -11.29
CA ASN A 305 5.44 12.84 -12.53
C ASN A 305 4.80 11.76 -13.41
N ARG A 306 5.32 10.53 -13.37
CA ARG A 306 4.68 9.39 -14.02
C ARG A 306 3.36 9.02 -13.34
N LEU A 307 3.34 8.99 -12.01
CA LEU A 307 2.13 8.73 -11.24
C LEU A 307 1.04 9.78 -11.51
N LYS A 308 1.38 11.09 -11.53
CA LYS A 308 0.44 12.15 -11.90
C LYS A 308 -0.21 11.88 -13.27
N ARG A 309 0.61 11.60 -14.29
CA ARG A 309 0.11 11.27 -15.63
C ARG A 309 -0.77 10.02 -15.66
N LEU A 310 -0.46 8.99 -14.88
CA LEU A 310 -1.28 7.78 -14.82
C LEU A 310 -2.66 8.05 -14.20
N ILE A 311 -2.71 8.91 -13.18
CA ILE A 311 -3.96 9.35 -12.56
C ILE A 311 -4.79 10.16 -13.57
N ASP A 312 -4.16 11.12 -14.25
CA ASP A 312 -4.84 11.96 -15.25
C ASP A 312 -5.41 11.14 -16.43
N LEU A 313 -4.75 10.04 -16.79
CA LEU A 313 -5.18 9.12 -17.86
C LEU A 313 -6.23 8.10 -17.40
N GLY A 314 -6.57 8.04 -16.10
CA GLY A 314 -7.48 7.03 -15.57
C GLY A 314 -6.94 5.60 -15.73
N ALA A 315 -5.63 5.40 -15.58
CA ALA A 315 -5.03 4.08 -15.73
C ALA A 315 -5.57 3.08 -14.69
N PRO A 316 -5.64 1.77 -15.00
CA PRO A 316 -6.11 0.75 -14.08
C PRO A 316 -5.37 0.76 -12.73
N GLU A 317 -6.10 0.43 -11.66
CA GLU A 317 -5.62 0.56 -10.28
C GLU A 317 -4.33 -0.22 -10.02
N ILE A 318 -4.17 -1.41 -10.61
CA ILE A 318 -2.96 -2.24 -10.48
C ILE A 318 -1.71 -1.48 -10.95
N ILE A 319 -1.80 -0.73 -12.05
CA ILE A 319 -0.69 0.05 -12.60
C ILE A 319 -0.38 1.24 -11.70
N VAL A 320 -1.43 1.91 -11.22
CA VAL A 320 -1.31 3.05 -10.29
C VAL A 320 -0.68 2.59 -8.96
N ASN A 321 -1.13 1.48 -8.39
CA ASN A 321 -0.63 0.91 -7.14
C ASN A 321 0.84 0.49 -7.26
N ASN A 322 1.24 -0.10 -8.39
CA ASN A 322 2.64 -0.41 -8.64
C ASN A 322 3.50 0.88 -8.73
N GLU A 323 3.02 1.94 -9.40
CA GLU A 323 3.76 3.20 -9.47
C GLU A 323 3.81 3.92 -8.12
N LYS A 324 2.73 3.89 -7.31
CA LYS A 324 2.72 4.35 -5.91
C LYS A 324 3.75 3.60 -5.07
N ARG A 325 3.85 2.26 -5.21
CA ARG A 325 4.88 1.44 -4.55
C ARG A 325 6.29 1.86 -4.97
N MET A 326 6.53 2.08 -6.26
CA MET A 326 7.85 2.53 -6.75
C MET A 326 8.20 3.95 -6.27
N LEU A 327 7.21 4.82 -6.10
CA LEU A 327 7.39 6.14 -5.52
C LEU A 327 7.81 6.04 -4.04
N GLN A 328 7.12 5.21 -3.25
CA GLN A 328 7.50 4.93 -1.86
C GLN A 328 8.94 4.40 -1.77
N GLU A 329 9.30 3.39 -2.59
CA GLU A 329 10.66 2.84 -2.62
C GLU A 329 11.72 3.87 -3.04
N SER A 330 11.37 4.83 -3.89
CA SER A 330 12.28 5.90 -4.30
C SER A 330 12.53 6.92 -3.19
N VAL A 331 11.50 7.26 -2.42
CA VAL A 331 11.62 8.14 -1.25
C VAL A 331 12.34 7.45 -0.10
N ASP A 332 12.10 6.15 0.09
CA ASP A 332 12.83 5.31 1.03
C ASP A 332 14.34 5.35 0.74
N ALA A 333 14.73 5.13 -0.53
CA ALA A 333 16.13 5.18 -0.95
C ALA A 333 16.72 6.58 -0.83
N LEU A 334 15.92 7.64 -1.00
CA LEU A 334 16.37 9.02 -0.81
C LEU A 334 16.75 9.31 0.65
N PHE A 335 15.99 8.79 1.62
CA PHE A 335 16.25 9.03 3.05
C PHE A 335 17.25 8.04 3.65
N ASP A 336 17.18 6.76 3.29
CA ASP A 336 18.02 5.71 3.86
C ASP A 336 18.16 4.53 2.89
N ASN A 337 19.07 4.67 1.92
CA ASN A 337 19.30 3.67 0.87
C ASN A 337 19.83 2.35 1.44
N GLY A 338 19.18 1.24 1.10
CA GLY A 338 19.55 -0.11 1.57
C GLY A 338 18.92 -0.51 2.91
N ARG A 339 18.16 0.38 3.56
CA ARG A 339 17.43 0.06 4.79
C ARG A 339 16.35 -1.00 4.59
N ARG A 340 15.76 -1.05 3.40
CA ARG A 340 14.82 -2.09 2.95
C ARG A 340 15.27 -2.65 1.60
N GLY A 341 15.31 -3.98 1.51
CA GLY A 341 15.57 -4.67 0.25
C GLY A 341 17.00 -4.43 -0.25
N ARG A 342 17.18 -4.53 -1.57
CA ARG A 342 18.47 -4.25 -2.19
C ARG A 342 18.63 -2.73 -2.36
N PRO A 343 19.80 -2.15 -2.04
CA PRO A 343 20.05 -0.74 -2.24
C PRO A 343 19.97 -0.38 -3.72
N VAL A 344 19.56 0.85 -4.01
CA VAL A 344 19.64 1.40 -5.35
C VAL A 344 21.11 1.58 -5.70
N THR A 345 21.55 0.93 -6.77
CA THR A 345 22.93 1.00 -7.26
C THR A 345 23.07 1.99 -8.42
N GLY A 346 24.24 2.63 -8.45
CA GLY A 346 24.71 3.47 -9.53
C GLY A 346 25.61 2.71 -10.50
N PRO A 347 26.32 3.44 -11.38
CA PRO A 347 27.33 2.85 -12.26
C PRO A 347 28.36 2.03 -11.46
N GLY A 348 28.70 0.84 -11.96
CA GLY A 348 29.64 -0.07 -11.29
C GLY A 348 29.06 -0.80 -10.07
N ASN A 349 27.74 -0.95 -9.97
CA ASN A 349 27.05 -1.65 -8.87
C ASN A 349 27.32 -1.08 -7.46
N ARG A 350 27.86 0.15 -7.37
CA ARG A 350 28.04 0.84 -6.10
C ARG A 350 26.69 1.30 -5.55
N PRO A 351 26.34 1.06 -4.27
CA PRO A 351 25.17 1.66 -3.67
C PRO A 351 25.30 3.19 -3.67
N LEU A 352 24.23 3.86 -4.10
CA LEU A 352 24.11 5.32 -4.14
C LEU A 352 23.97 5.93 -2.74
#